data_AF-A0A2V6TDF0-F1
#
_entry.id   AF-A0A2V6TDF0-F1
#
_cell.length_a   1.000
_cell.length_b   1.000
_cell.length_c   1.000
_cell.angle_alpha   90.00
_cell.angle_beta   90.00
_cell.angle_gamma   90.00
#
_symmetry.space_group_name_H-M   'P 1'
#
loop_
_entity.id
_entity.type
_entity.pdbx_description
1 polymer ?
#
loop_
_entity_poly.entity_id
_entity_poly.type
_entity_poly.pdbx_seq_one_letter_code
_entity_poly.pdbx_strand_id
1 'polypeptide(L)' 'MAVALLLGACAMTVDSRTTAFLKDARECEQDADAQLSNMSQADQGIRMLFLQSCMALRGWPQ' A
#
# COMPACT_ATOMS: atom_id res chain seq x y z
N MET A 1 -16.60 3.06 -34.21
CA MET A 1 -15.34 3.30 -33.48
C MET A 1 -15.68 3.68 -32.03
N ALA A 2 -16.03 2.71 -31.18
CA ALA A 2 -16.42 2.97 -29.78
C ALA A 2 -15.67 2.10 -28.76
N VAL A 3 -14.79 1.21 -29.22
CA VAL A 3 -14.07 0.25 -28.37
C VAL A 3 -12.81 0.87 -27.74
N ALA A 4 -12.30 1.98 -28.28
CA ALA A 4 -11.08 2.62 -27.79
C ALA A 4 -11.26 3.44 -26.49
N LEU A 5 -12.48 3.92 -26.19
CA LEU A 5 -12.73 4.76 -25.01
C LEU A 5 -12.81 3.96 -23.70
N LEU A 6 -13.14 2.67 -23.77
CA LEU A 6 -13.20 1.79 -22.59
C LEU A 6 -11.81 1.29 -22.15
N LEU A 7 -10.84 1.23 -23.07
CA LEU A 7 -9.47 0.80 -22.77
C LEU A 7 -8.64 1.89 -22.09
N GLY A 8 -8.89 3.17 -22.40
CA GLY A 8 -8.20 4.31 -21.77
C GLY A 8 -8.58 4.53 -20.30
N ALA A 9 -9.83 4.24 -19.93
CA ALA A 9 -10.31 4.38 -18.55
C ALA A 9 -9.68 3.33 -17.60
N CYS A 10 -9.38 2.13 -18.08
CA CYS A 10 -8.62 1.13 -17.30
C CYS A 10 -7.17 1.55 -17.08
N ALA A 11 -6.50 2.16 -18.07
CA ALA A 11 -5.10 2.56 -17.91
C ALA A 11 -4.93 3.69 -16.87
N MET A 12 -5.80 4.70 -16.87
CA MET A 12 -5.75 5.80 -15.89
C MET A 12 -6.14 5.36 -14.47
N THR A 13 -7.08 4.41 -14.34
CA THR A 13 -7.47 3.87 -13.04
C THR A 13 -6.42 2.94 -12.46
N VAL A 14 -5.66 2.21 -13.28
CA VAL A 14 -4.53 1.39 -12.83
C VAL A 14 -3.38 2.27 -12.32
N ASP A 15 -3.02 3.34 -13.03
CA ASP A 15 -1.96 4.25 -12.61
C ASP A 15 -2.34 4.98 -11.29
N SER A 16 -3.59 5.44 -11.20
CA SER A 16 -4.14 6.07 -9.99
C SER A 16 -4.26 5.10 -8.79
N ARG A 17 -4.65 3.84 -9.04
CA ARG A 17 -4.68 2.81 -7.98
C ARG A 17 -3.27 2.44 -7.53
N THR A 18 -2.34 2.28 -8.46
CA THR A 18 -0.94 1.93 -8.14
C THR A 18 -0.27 3.03 -7.32
N THR A 19 -0.49 4.30 -7.68
CA THR A 19 0.02 5.44 -6.92
C THR A 19 -0.65 5.57 -5.55
N ALA A 20 -1.96 5.34 -5.45
CA ALA A 20 -2.65 5.27 -4.15
C ALA A 20 -2.10 4.14 -3.27
N PHE A 21 -1.87 2.97 -3.85
CA PHE A 21 -1.29 1.81 -3.20
C PHE A 21 0.13 2.05 -2.69
N LEU A 22 0.98 2.74 -3.45
CA LEU A 22 2.32 3.12 -3.00
C LEU A 22 2.28 4.13 -1.85
N LYS A 23 1.32 5.07 -1.90
CA LYS A 23 1.10 6.03 -0.81
C LYS A 23 0.66 5.30 0.46
N ASP A 24 -0.29 4.37 0.34
CA ASP A 24 -0.79 3.55 1.44
C ASP A 24 0.33 2.71 2.07
N ALA A 25 1.22 2.13 1.24
CA ALA A 25 2.39 1.40 1.72
C ALA A 25 3.31 2.27 2.56
N ARG A 26 3.57 3.50 2.11
CA ARG A 26 4.42 4.45 2.83
C ARG A 26 3.80 4.91 4.14
N GLU A 27 2.48 5.13 4.17
CA GLU A 27 1.76 5.44 5.40
C GLU A 27 1.80 4.26 6.39
N CYS A 28 1.64 3.03 5.91
CA CYS A 28 1.76 1.82 6.74
C CYS A 28 3.18 1.63 7.29
N GLU A 29 4.23 1.90 6.51
CA GLU A 29 5.61 1.86 6.99
C GLU A 29 5.86 2.89 8.09
N GLN A 30 5.37 4.12 7.92
CA GLN A 30 5.53 5.17 8.92
C GLN A 30 4.80 4.84 10.23
N ASP A 31 3.60 4.27 10.15
CA ASP A 31 2.86 3.83 11.34
C ASP A 31 3.59 2.68 12.04
N ALA A 32 4.09 1.70 11.28
CA ALA A 32 4.89 0.59 11.82
C ALA A 32 6.16 1.10 12.53
N ASP A 33 6.92 1.98 11.88
CA ASP A 33 8.14 2.57 12.45
C ASP A 33 7.82 3.43 13.69
N ALA A 34 6.70 4.17 13.70
CA ALA A 34 6.28 4.95 14.86
C ALA A 34 5.91 4.07 16.06
N GLN A 35 5.17 2.98 15.84
CA GLN A 35 4.82 2.04 16.91
C GLN A 35 6.04 1.31 17.46
N LEU A 36 6.93 0.85 16.57
CA LEU A 36 8.18 0.20 16.95
C LEU A 36 9.10 1.15 17.73
N SER A 37 9.24 2.39 17.26
CA SER A 37 10.02 3.41 17.97
C SER A 37 9.43 3.72 19.35
N ASN A 38 8.10 3.79 19.49
CA ASN A 38 7.45 4.01 20.78
C ASN A 38 7.69 2.85 21.77
N MET A 39 7.73 1.62 21.25
CA MET A 39 8.00 0.41 22.04
C MET A 39 9.50 0.13 22.23
N SER A 40 10.40 1.00 21.74
CA SER A 40 11.85 0.77 21.69
C SER A 40 12.23 -0.58 21.03
N GLN A 41 11.38 -1.08 20.14
CA GLN A 41 11.60 -2.29 19.36
C GLN A 41 12.19 -1.91 18.00
N ALA A 42 13.25 -2.58 17.59
CA ALA A 42 13.88 -2.40 16.27
C ALA A 42 13.82 -3.68 15.42
N ASP A 43 12.93 -4.61 15.79
CA ASP A 43 12.82 -5.91 15.13
C ASP A 43 12.19 -5.76 13.73
N GLN A 44 13.00 -6.07 12.71
CA GLN A 44 12.61 -6.00 11.30
C GLN A 44 11.49 -7.00 10.95
N GLY A 45 11.39 -8.12 11.65
CA GLY A 45 10.33 -9.11 11.44
C GLY A 45 8.97 -8.61 11.90
N ILE A 46 8.91 -7.95 13.06
CA ILE A 46 7.68 -7.33 13.57
C ILE A 46 7.23 -6.21 12.63
N ARG A 47 8.17 -5.39 12.14
CA ARG A 47 7.92 -4.35 11.15
C ARG A 47 7.27 -4.89 9.87
N MET A 48 7.82 -5.99 9.34
CA MET A 48 7.28 -6.64 8.14
C MET A 48 5.88 -7.22 8.37
N LEU A 49 5.63 -7.84 9.53
CA LEU A 49 4.30 -8.34 9.88
C LEU A 49 3.28 -7.20 9.98
N PHE A 50 3.67 -6.07 10.56
CA PHE A 50 2.81 -4.90 10.68
C PHE A 50 2.49 -4.30 9.31
N LEU A 51 3.51 -4.14 8.46
CA LEU A 51 3.36 -3.69 7.09
C LEU A 51 2.42 -4.61 6.32
N GLN A 52 2.67 -5.92 6.33
CA GLN A 52 1.86 -6.91 5.61
C GLN A 52 0.40 -6.89 6.08
N SER A 53 0.17 -6.75 7.39
CA SER A 53 -1.18 -6.63 7.96
C SER A 53 -1.88 -5.35 7.52
N CYS A 54 -1.18 -4.21 7.55
CA CYS A 54 -1.70 -2.92 7.13
C CYS A 54 -2.04 -2.89 5.63
N MET A 55 -1.18 -3.47 4.78
CA MET A 55 -1.43 -3.61 3.35
C MET A 55 -2.60 -4.54 3.05
N ALA A 56 -2.72 -5.66 3.77
CA ALA A 56 -3.83 -6.58 3.63
C ALA A 56 -5.19 -5.92 3.96
N LEU A 57 -5.24 -5.09 5.02
CA LEU A 57 -6.44 -4.32 5.37
C LEU A 57 -6.85 -3.30 4.29
N ARG A 58 -5.88 -2.80 3.52
CA ARG A 58 -6.10 -1.88 2.39
C ARG A 58 -6.36 -2.59 1.06
N GLY A 59 -6.51 -3.91 1.09
CA GLY A 59 -6.89 -4.71 -0.08
C GLY A 59 -5.76 -4.89 -1.09
N TRP A 60 -4.50 -4.83 -0.65
CA TRP A 60 -3.40 -5.25 -1.52
C TRP A 60 -3.51 -6.73 -1.87
N PRO A 61 -3.25 -7.09 -3.14
CA PRO A 61 -3.09 -8.49 -3.50
C PRO A 61 -1.86 -9.05 -2.76
N GLN A 62 -2.07 -10.13 -2.01
CA GLN A 62 -1.01 -10.91 -1.33
C GLN A 62 -0.25 -11.77 -2.34
#